data_AF-A0A7Y5BN18-F1
#
_entry.id   AF-A0A7Y5BN18-F1
#
_cell.length_a   1.000
_cell.length_b   1.000
_cell.length_c   1.000
_cell.angle_alpha   90.00
_cell.angle_beta   90.00
_cell.angle_gamma   90.00
#
_symmetry.space_group_name_H-M   'P 1'
#
loop_
_entity.id
_entity.type
_entity.pdbx_description
1 polymer ?
#
loop_
_entity_poly.entity_id
_entity_poly.type
_entity_poly.pdbx_seq_one_letter_code
_entity_poly.pdbx_strand_id
1 'polypeptide(L)'
;MQKKRKPSWWLVNGLFIGMITALFLAQRMVLTTTVRTASQIGIVVFGYWLIWRWVTANAIALEQEEEREQQELVEHKQREAEQAQFERQNLNPQQIHYLKMLKAKRR
;
A
#
# COMPACT_ATOMS: atom_id res chain seq x y z
N MET A 1 13.35 8.72 -13.47
CA MET A 1 11.91 8.83 -13.14
C MET A 1 11.33 7.44 -12.90
N GLN A 2 11.25 6.97 -11.65
CA GLN A 2 10.62 5.69 -11.34
C GLN A 2 9.10 5.85 -11.47
N LYS A 3 8.50 5.24 -12.51
CA LYS A 3 7.04 5.17 -12.67
C LYS A 3 6.44 4.57 -11.41
N LYS A 4 5.60 5.33 -10.69
CA LYS A 4 4.74 4.82 -9.62
C LYS A 4 3.95 3.62 -10.18
N ARG A 5 4.30 2.40 -9.80
CA ARG A 5 3.54 1.21 -10.18
C ARG A 5 2.31 1.18 -9.29
N LYS A 6 1.21 1.77 -9.76
CA LYS A 6 -0.07 1.68 -9.06
C LYS A 6 -0.46 0.20 -8.94
N PRO A 7 -0.97 -0.24 -7.78
CA PRO A 7 -1.36 -1.62 -7.58
C PRO A 7 -2.47 -1.98 -8.59
N SER A 8 -2.20 -3.01 -9.40
CA SER A 8 -3.02 -3.35 -10.56
C SER A 8 -4.23 -4.19 -10.15
N TRP A 9 -5.11 -3.67 -9.29
CA TRP A 9 -6.31 -4.38 -8.82
C TRP A 9 -7.26 -4.78 -9.95
N TRP A 10 -7.28 -4.01 -11.04
CA TRP A 10 -8.02 -4.35 -12.26
C TRP A 10 -7.60 -5.66 -12.91
N LEU A 11 -6.31 -6.04 -12.79
CA LEU A 11 -5.82 -7.32 -13.32
C LEU A 11 -6.45 -8.50 -12.57
N VAL A 12 -6.65 -8.39 -11.25
CA VAL A 12 -7.30 -9.46 -10.46
C VAL A 12 -8.75 -9.62 -10.84
N ASN A 13 -9.48 -8.51 -10.99
CA ASN A 13 -10.88 -8.53 -11.43
C ASN A 13 -11.02 -9.16 -12.82
N GLY A 14 -10.15 -8.79 -13.76
CA GLY A 14 -10.11 -9.39 -15.09
C GLY A 14 -9.77 -10.89 -15.05
N LEU A 15 -8.81 -11.28 -14.21
CA LEU A 15 -8.43 -12.68 -14.01
C LEU A 15 -9.60 -13.51 -13.49
N PHE A 16 -10.31 -12.98 -12.50
CA PHE A 16 -11.40 -13.66 -11.84
C PHE A 16 -12.57 -13.90 -12.80
N ILE A 17 -12.96 -12.87 -13.56
CA ILE A 17 -13.98 -12.97 -14.61
C ILE A 17 -13.53 -13.97 -15.68
N GLY A 18 -12.26 -13.93 -16.09
CA GLY A 18 -11.69 -14.87 -17.05
C GLY A 18 -11.74 -16.33 -16.56
N MET A 19 -11.41 -16.57 -15.29
CA MET A 19 -11.50 -17.88 -14.66
C MET A 19 -12.92 -18.42 -14.64
N ILE A 20 -13.88 -17.59 -14.21
CA ILE A 20 -15.31 -17.97 -14.19
C ILE A 20 -15.78 -18.32 -15.60
N THR A 21 -15.44 -17.49 -16.58
CA THR A 21 -15.80 -17.72 -17.98
C THR A 21 -15.18 -19.02 -18.51
N ALA A 22 -13.89 -19.27 -18.21
CA ALA A 22 -13.20 -20.50 -18.62
C ALA A 22 -13.82 -21.75 -18.00
N LEU A 23 -14.17 -21.71 -16.71
CA LEU A 23 -14.86 -22.82 -16.02
C LEU A 23 -16.24 -23.08 -16.62
N PHE A 24 -17.01 -22.01 -16.90
CA PHE A 24 -18.32 -22.13 -17.53
C PHE A 24 -18.23 -22.74 -18.94
N LEU A 25 -17.21 -22.33 -19.71
CA LEU A 25 -16.95 -22.88 -21.04
C LEU A 25 -16.54 -24.36 -20.98
N ALA A 26 -15.65 -24.73 -20.04
CA ALA A 26 -15.22 -26.11 -19.82
C ALA A 26 -16.40 -27.03 -19.44
N GLN A 27 -17.41 -26.50 -18.75
CA GLN A 27 -18.62 -27.24 -18.40
C GLN A 27 -19.56 -27.45 -19.59
N ARG A 28 -19.61 -26.50 -20.53
CA ARG A 28 -20.43 -26.55 -21.75
C ARG A 28 -19.85 -27.44 -22.84
N MET A 29 -18.53 -27.65 -22.87
CA MET A 29 -17.89 -28.53 -23.85
C MET A 29 -18.16 -30.01 -23.54
N VAL A 30 -18.44 -30.78 -24.59
CA VAL A 30 -18.58 -32.25 -24.52
C VAL A 30 -17.18 -32.88 -24.43
N LEU A 31 -16.56 -32.72 -23.27
CA LEU A 31 -15.29 -33.33 -22.91
C LEU A 31 -15.56 -34.62 -22.13
N THR A 32 -14.68 -35.61 -22.28
CA THR A 32 -14.69 -36.79 -21.41
C THR A 32 -14.46 -36.38 -19.96
N THR A 33 -15.04 -37.13 -19.02
CA THR A 33 -15.04 -36.79 -17.58
C THR A 33 -13.63 -36.50 -17.05
N THR A 34 -12.65 -37.32 -17.42
CA THR A 34 -11.24 -37.16 -17.03
C THR A 34 -10.64 -35.85 -17.54
N VAL A 35 -10.91 -35.48 -18.80
CA VAL A 35 -10.37 -34.26 -19.41
C VAL A 35 -11.03 -33.03 -18.81
N ARG A 36 -12.34 -33.10 -18.52
CA ARG A 36 -13.06 -32.02 -17.82
C ARG A 36 -12.47 -31.79 -16.44
N THR A 37 -12.31 -32.83 -15.63
CA THR A 37 -11.73 -32.72 -14.28
C THR A 37 -10.30 -32.19 -14.33
N ALA A 38 -9.46 -32.72 -15.23
CA ALA A 38 -8.09 -32.23 -15.40
C ALA A 38 -8.05 -30.74 -15.79
N SER A 39 -8.93 -30.30 -16.69
CA SER A 39 -9.02 -28.89 -17.08
C SER A 39 -9.46 -27.97 -15.95
N GLN A 40 -10.43 -28.40 -15.13
CA GLN A 40 -10.89 -27.63 -13.97
C GLN A 40 -9.77 -27.46 -12.92
N ILE A 41 -9.07 -28.56 -12.60
CA ILE A 41 -7.91 -28.52 -11.70
C ILE A 41 -6.84 -27.59 -12.27
N GLY A 42 -6.53 -27.72 -13.57
CA GLY A 42 -5.56 -26.86 -14.25
C GLY A 42 -5.92 -25.37 -14.17
N ILE A 43 -7.19 -25.01 -14.42
CA ILE A 43 -7.67 -23.63 -14.31
C ILE A 43 -7.52 -23.08 -12.90
N VAL A 44 -7.88 -23.86 -11.87
CA VAL A 44 -7.76 -23.44 -10.47
C VAL A 44 -6.30 -23.26 -10.07
N VAL A 45 -5.43 -24.22 -10.38
CA VAL A 45 -3.99 -24.14 -10.08
C VAL A 45 -3.35 -22.94 -10.78
N PHE A 46 -3.67 -22.73 -12.06
CA PHE A 46 -3.18 -21.60 -12.82
C PHE A 46 -3.66 -20.26 -12.26
N GLY A 47 -4.92 -20.17 -11.88
CA GLY A 47 -5.49 -19.00 -11.21
C GLY A 47 -4.78 -18.69 -9.89
N TYR A 48 -4.58 -19.71 -9.05
CA TYR A 48 -3.87 -19.57 -7.79
C TYR A 48 -2.42 -19.08 -8.01
N TRP A 49 -1.71 -19.66 -8.99
CA TRP A 49 -0.35 -19.24 -9.34
C TRP A 49 -0.28 -17.78 -9.80
N LEU A 50 -1.25 -17.31 -10.58
CA LEU A 50 -1.32 -15.92 -11.03
C LEU A 50 -1.62 -14.95 -9.89
N ILE A 51 -2.55 -15.29 -9.00
CA ILE A 51 -2.85 -14.51 -7.80
C ILE A 51 -1.60 -14.42 -6.92
N TRP A 52 -0.92 -15.55 -6.69
CA TRP A 52 0.33 -15.58 -5.93
C TRP A 52 1.36 -14.60 -6.50
N ARG A 53 1.64 -14.67 -7.82
CA ARG A 53 2.57 -13.74 -8.47
C ARG A 53 2.13 -12.28 -8.36
N TRP A 54 0.84 -12.01 -8.45
CA TRP A 54 0.29 -10.65 -8.31
C TRP A 54 0.47 -10.12 -6.89
N VAL A 55 0.18 -10.94 -5.86
CA VAL A 55 0.37 -10.58 -4.44
C VAL A 55 1.84 -10.30 -4.18
N THR A 56 2.76 -11.17 -4.61
CA THR A 56 4.19 -10.96 -4.42
C THR A 56 4.68 -9.67 -5.10
N ALA A 57 4.20 -9.38 -6.31
CA ALA A 57 4.57 -8.17 -7.04
C ALA A 57 4.03 -6.88 -6.37
N ASN A 58 2.86 -6.95 -5.75
CA ASN A 58 2.27 -5.81 -5.04
C ASN A 58 2.79 -5.63 -3.63
N ALA A 59 3.20 -6.70 -2.93
CA ALA A 59 3.85 -6.60 -1.62
C ALA A 59 5.08 -5.68 -1.71
N ILE A 60 5.91 -5.88 -2.74
CA ILE A 60 7.08 -5.04 -3.01
C ILE A 60 6.68 -3.58 -3.29
N ALA A 61 5.56 -3.36 -3.99
CA ALA A 61 5.08 -2.01 -4.29
C ALA A 61 4.54 -1.29 -3.03
N LEU A 62 3.88 -2.03 -2.13
CA LEU A 62 3.36 -1.52 -0.88
C LEU A 62 4.47 -1.19 0.12
N GLU A 63 5.48 -2.06 0.25
CA GLU A 63 6.65 -1.79 1.10
C GLU A 63 7.39 -0.50 0.67
N GLN A 64 7.51 -0.28 -0.64
CA GLN A 64 8.13 0.95 -1.17
C GLN A 64 7.29 2.22 -0.94
N GLU A 65 5.96 2.10 -0.88
CA GLU A 65 5.10 3.23 -0.52
C GLU A 65 5.21 3.53 0.99
N GLU A 66 5.24 2.50 1.84
CA GLU A 66 5.37 2.65 3.29
C GLU A 66 6.71 3.28 3.69
N GLU A 67 7.83 2.87 3.05
CA GLU A 67 9.14 3.49 3.27
C GLU A 67 9.17 4.97 2.87
N ARG A 68 8.46 5.35 1.80
CA ARG A 68 8.37 6.74 1.36
C ARG A 68 7.53 7.59 2.30
N GLU A 69 6.38 7.07 2.73
CA GLU A 69 5.54 7.76 3.71
C GLU A 69 6.29 7.99 5.02
N GLN A 70 7.07 7.02 5.48
CA GLN A 70 7.91 7.20 6.67
C GLN A 70 8.99 8.28 6.48
N GLN A 71 9.64 8.33 5.32
CA GLN A 71 10.63 9.37 5.01
C GLN A 71 9.99 10.77 4.98
N GLU A 72 8.85 10.91 4.32
CA GLU A 72 8.11 12.18 4.27
C GLU A 72 7.66 12.63 5.67
N LEU A 73 7.25 11.69 6.54
CA LEU A 73 6.86 11.99 7.92
C LEU A 73 8.05 12.44 8.77
N VAL A 74 9.23 11.82 8.59
CA VAL A 74 10.46 12.21 9.27
C VAL A 74 10.91 13.60 8.83
N GLU A 75 10.86 13.87 7.53
CA GLU A 75 11.22 15.18 6.98
C GLU A 75 10.26 16.28 7.46
N HIS A 76 8.96 16.00 7.51
CA HIS A 76 7.97 16.93 8.05
C HIS A 76 8.23 17.26 9.52
N LYS A 77 8.49 16.24 10.36
CA LYS A 77 8.83 16.45 11.77
C LYS A 77 10.13 17.23 11.96
N GLN A 78 11.13 17.02 11.11
CA GLN A 78 12.36 17.81 11.14
C GLN A 78 12.10 19.27 10.83
N ARG A 79 11.32 19.56 9.78
CA ARG A 79 10.95 20.95 9.42
C ARG A 79 10.15 21.63 10.53
N GLU A 80 9.21 20.93 11.16
CA GLU A 80 8.49 21.45 12.33
C GLU A 80 9.43 21.73 13.51
N ALA A 81 10.39 20.84 13.77
CA ALA A 81 11.37 21.02 14.84
C ALA A 81 12.31 22.21 14.57
N GLU A 82 12.76 22.37 13.33
CA GLU A 82 13.59 23.51 12.89
C GLU A 82 12.81 24.83 12.99
N GLN A 83 11.54 24.84 12.58
CA GLN A 83 10.67 26.02 12.74
C GLN A 83 10.45 26.35 14.22
N ALA A 84 10.16 25.36 15.05
CA ALA A 84 10.01 25.56 16.50
C ALA A 84 11.31 26.03 17.16
N GLN A 85 12.48 25.60 16.67
CA GLN A 85 13.79 26.10 17.12
C GLN A 85 14.02 27.54 16.68
N PHE A 86 13.73 27.86 15.42
CA PHE A 86 13.85 29.21 14.89
C PHE A 86 12.94 30.18 15.63
N GLU A 87 11.70 29.78 15.90
CA GLU A 87 10.75 30.55 16.70
C GLU A 87 11.30 30.76 18.12
N ARG A 88 11.82 29.72 18.78
CA ARG A 88 12.49 29.85 20.10
C ARG A 88 13.71 30.76 20.08
N GLN A 89 14.47 30.79 19.00
CA GLN A 89 15.65 31.65 18.86
C GLN A 89 15.27 33.12 18.60
N ASN A 90 14.17 33.36 17.91
CA ASN A 90 13.61 34.69 17.66
C ASN A 90 12.64 35.18 18.76
N LEU A 91 12.34 34.35 19.77
CA LEU A 91 11.49 34.75 20.88
C LEU A 91 12.17 35.86 21.68
N ASN A 92 11.52 37.01 21.74
CA ASN A 92 11.97 38.15 22.53
C ASN A 92 12.11 37.72 24.02
N PRO A 93 13.20 38.10 24.73
CA PRO A 93 13.43 37.74 26.14
C PRO A 93 12.24 38.03 27.07
N GLN A 94 11.40 39.03 26.77
CA GLN A 94 10.17 39.27 27.54
C GLN A 94 9.09 38.18 27.38
N GLN A 95 8.94 37.60 26.18
CA GLN A 95 7.99 36.52 25.94
C GLN A 95 8.43 35.23 26.63
N ILE A 96 9.74 34.97 26.69
CA ILE A 96 10.32 33.84 27.43
C ILE A 96 10.02 33.98 28.94
N HIS A 97 10.12 35.19 29.48
CA HIS A 97 9.78 35.47 30.88
C HIS A 97 8.28 35.28 31.16
N TYR A 98 7.40 35.73 30.25
CA TYR A 98 5.95 35.57 30.39
C TYR A 98 5.53 34.09 30.35
N LEU A 99 6.12 33.29 29.45
CA LEU A 99 5.89 31.85 29.37
C LEU A 99 6.37 31.10 30.62
N LYS A 100 7.50 31.49 31.22
CA LYS A 100 7.98 30.94 32.50
C LYS A 100 7.00 31.24 33.64
N MET A 101 6.47 32.46 33.72
CA MET A 101 5.46 32.82 34.73
C MET A 101 4.15 32.04 34.55
N LEU A 102 3.68 31.84 33.31
CA LEU A 102 2.48 31.05 33.03
C LEU A 102 2.64 29.56 33.41
N LYS A 103 3.83 28.98 33.26
CA LYS A 103 4.11 27.60 33.70
C LYS A 103 4.21 27.49 35.22
N ALA A 104 4.82 28.47 35.89
CA ALA A 104 4.94 28.48 37.35
C ALA A 104 3.57 28.60 38.05
N LYS A 105 2.62 29.32 37.44
CA LYS A 105 1.26 29.51 37.99
C LYS A 105 0.32 28.31 37.76
N ARG A 106 0.74 27.33 36.95
CA ARG A 106 -0.06 26.14 36.59
C ARG A 106 0.32 24.89 37.40
N ARG A 107 1.28 25.03 38.32
CA ARG A 107 1.58 24.08 39.41
C ARG A 107 1.03 24.64 40.70
#